data_AF-A0A4Q0M3C2-F1
#
_entry.id   AF-A0A4Q0M3C2-F1
#
_cell.length_a   1.000
_cell.length_b   1.000
_cell.length_c   1.000
_cell.angle_alpha   90.00
_cell.angle_beta   90.00
_cell.angle_gamma   90.00
#
_symmetry.space_group_name_H-M   'P 1'
#
loop_
_entity.id
_entity.type
_entity.pdbx_description
1 polymer ?
#
loop_
_entity_poly.entity_id
_entity_poly.type
_entity_poly.pdbx_seq_one_letter_code
_entity_poly.pdbx_strand_id
1 'polypeptide(L)' 'MNTLKKYLGIIWVCGGVLLAIFLSYKALAVLSSGVATAEDYVFWSVIIVIFIPIIVGFILFGYYAWKGEYGAMDS' A
#
# COMPACT_ATOMS: atom_id res chain seq x y z
N MET A 1 -8.73 23.03 6.95
CA MET A 1 -8.85 21.65 7.47
C MET A 1 -7.93 20.70 6.69
N ASN A 2 -6.61 20.99 6.68
CA ASN A 2 -5.66 20.35 5.76
C ASN A 2 -4.71 19.38 6.46
N THR A 3 -4.56 19.50 7.77
CA THR A 3 -3.69 18.66 8.59
C THR A 3 -4.21 17.23 8.67
N LEU A 4 -5.52 17.04 8.91
CA LEU A 4 -6.12 15.71 9.04
C LEU A 4 -6.00 14.88 7.75
N LYS A 5 -6.25 15.49 6.58
CA LYS A 5 -6.09 14.82 5.27
C LYS A 5 -4.62 14.47 4.98
N LYS A 6 -3.68 15.32 5.40
CA LYS A 6 -2.24 15.11 5.25
C LYS A 6 -1.72 14.00 6.17
N TYR A 7 -2.20 13.94 7.42
CA TYR A 7 -1.90 12.85 8.36
C TYR A 7 -2.54 11.52 7.93
N LEU A 8 -3.77 11.53 7.41
CA LEU A 8 -4.40 10.32 6.87
C LEU A 8 -3.60 9.77 5.68
N GLY A 9 -3.19 10.62 4.74
CA GLY A 9 -2.34 10.19 3.61
C GLY A 9 -1.02 9.57 4.06
N ILE A 10 -0.36 10.18 5.06
CA ILE A 10 0.89 9.64 5.63
C ILE A 10 0.67 8.30 6.35
N ILE A 11 -0.39 8.19 7.15
CA ILE A 11 -0.76 6.95 7.84
C ILE A 11 -1.01 5.83 6.84
N TRP A 12 -1.69 6.13 5.74
CA TRP A 12 -2.01 5.16 4.71
C TRP A 12 -0.79 4.77 3.85
N VAL A 13 0.10 5.71 3.53
CA VAL A 13 1.38 5.41 2.85
C VAL A 13 2.28 4.56 3.76
N CYS A 14 2.45 4.94 5.03
CA CYS A 14 3.19 4.15 6.01
C CYS A 14 2.58 2.76 6.19
N GLY A 15 1.25 2.65 6.27
CA GLY A 15 0.55 1.37 6.35
C GLY A 15 0.76 0.51 5.11
N GLY A 16 0.71 1.10 3.91
CA GLY A 16 0.99 0.40 2.66
C GLY A 16 2.43 -0.10 2.56
N VAL A 17 3.42 0.71 2.98
CA VAL A 17 4.84 0.33 3.00
C VAL A 17 5.10 -0.76 4.04
N LEU A 18 4.54 -0.63 5.25
CA LEU A 18 4.63 -1.66 6.30
C LEU A 18 4.04 -2.99 5.83
N LEU A 19 2.85 -2.96 5.23
CA LEU A 19 2.20 -4.15 4.67
C LEU A 19 3.02 -4.75 3.54
N ALA A 20 3.55 -3.94 2.62
CA ALA A 20 4.38 -4.42 1.52
C ALA A 20 5.66 -5.12 2.01
N ILE A 21 6.35 -4.55 3.01
CA ILE A 21 7.55 -5.16 3.61
C ILE A 21 7.17 -6.45 4.34
N PHE A 22 6.12 -6.41 5.16
CA PHE A 22 5.69 -7.56 5.95
C PHE A 22 5.22 -8.73 5.08
N LEU A 23 4.45 -8.43 4.03
CA LEU A 23 3.99 -9.40 3.04
C LEU A 23 5.17 -9.97 2.25
N SER A 24 6.09 -9.14 1.76
CA SER A 24 7.27 -9.62 1.03
C SER A 24 8.14 -10.53 1.89
N TYR A 25 8.35 -10.17 3.16
CA TYR A 25 9.11 -10.99 4.11
C TYR A 25 8.46 -12.34 4.38
N LYS A 26 7.14 -12.35 4.65
CA LYS A 26 6.37 -13.58 4.84
C LYS A 26 6.32 -14.43 3.57
N ALA A 27 6.20 -13.81 2.40
CA ALA A 27 6.22 -14.49 1.11
C ALA A 27 7.55 -15.23 0.92
N LEU A 28 8.68 -14.55 1.11
CA LEU A 28 10.00 -15.17 1.01
C LEU A 28 10.21 -16.28 2.06
N ALA A 29 9.73 -16.07 3.29
CA ALA A 29 9.85 -17.07 4.35
C ALA A 29 9.08 -18.37 3.99
N VAL A 30 7.89 -18.24 3.40
CA VAL A 30 7.08 -19.39 2.97
C VAL A 30 7.66 -20.02 1.70
N LEU A 31 7.96 -19.22 0.66
CA LEU A 31 8.49 -19.72 -0.61
C LEU A 31 9.89 -20.33 -0.51
N SER A 32 10.75 -19.86 0.40
CA SER A 32 12.09 -20.42 0.59
C SER A 32 12.12 -21.60 1.56
N SER A 33 11.03 -21.83 2.30
CA SER A 33 10.85 -23.11 2.95
C SER A 33 10.69 -24.14 1.84
N GLY A 34 11.57 -25.14 1.76
CA GLY A 34 11.59 -26.14 0.68
C GLY A 34 10.34 -27.04 0.58
N VAL A 35 9.23 -26.62 1.20
CA VAL A 35 7.91 -27.21 1.24
C VAL A 35 6.84 -26.33 0.58
N ALA A 36 7.22 -25.21 -0.05
CA ALA A 36 6.28 -24.30 -0.69
C ALA A 36 5.42 -25.01 -1.75
N THR A 37 4.09 -24.97 -1.58
CA THR A 37 3.15 -25.61 -2.50
C THR A 37 2.72 -24.64 -3.60
N ALA A 38 2.22 -25.17 -4.73
CA ALA A 38 1.65 -24.35 -5.80
C ALA A 38 0.51 -23.43 -5.30
N GLU A 39 -0.19 -23.85 -4.24
CA GLU A 39 -1.24 -23.07 -3.58
C GLU A 39 -0.67 -21.80 -2.92
N ASP A 40 0.50 -21.90 -2.26
CA ASP A 40 1.18 -20.75 -1.65
C ASP A 40 1.58 -19.72 -2.72
N TYR A 41 2.09 -20.16 -3.87
CA TYR A 41 2.45 -19.27 -4.97
C TYR A 41 1.25 -18.49 -5.49
N VAL A 42 0.11 -19.17 -5.68
CA VAL A 42 -1.14 -18.51 -6.12
C VAL A 42 -1.64 -17.53 -5.08
N PHE A 43 -1.63 -17.91 -3.80
CA PHE A 43 -2.05 -17.05 -2.70
C PHE A 43 -1.23 -15.75 -2.64
N TRP A 44 0.10 -15.86 -2.67
CA TRP A 44 1.00 -14.70 -2.63
C TRP A 44 0.91 -13.83 -3.89
N SER A 45 0.71 -14.43 -5.07
CA SER A 45 0.53 -13.69 -6.32
C SER A 45 -0.74 -12.83 -6.30
N VAL A 46 -1.87 -13.40 -5.87
CA VAL A 46 -3.15 -12.67 -5.78
C VAL A 46 -3.07 -11.51 -4.80
N ILE A 47 -2.43 -11.71 -3.64
CA ILE A 47 -2.16 -10.64 -2.67
C ILE A 47 -1.42 -9.48 -3.33
N ILE A 48 -0.31 -9.75 -4.02
CA ILE A 48 0.51 -8.70 -4.66
C ILE A 48 -0.34 -7.92 -5.68
N VAL A 49 -1.13 -8.64 -6.49
CA VAL A 49 -2.00 -8.02 -7.51
C VAL A 49 -3.03 -7.08 -6.89
N ILE A 50 -3.64 -7.44 -5.76
CA ILE A 50 -4.62 -6.57 -5.06
C ILE A 50 -3.93 -5.38 -4.39
N PHE A 51 -2.70 -5.53 -3.91
CA PHE A 51 -1.97 -4.45 -3.26
C PHE A 51 -1.48 -3.37 -4.23
N ILE A 52 -1.20 -3.70 -5.49
CA ILE A 52 -0.78 -2.74 -6.52
C ILE A 52 -1.77 -1.56 -6.67
N PRO A 53 -3.07 -1.75 -6.94
CA PRO A 53 -4.01 -0.64 -7.09
C PRO A 53 -4.20 0.16 -5.79
N ILE A 54 -4.06 -0.49 -4.62
CA ILE A 54 -4.11 0.18 -3.31
C ILE A 54 -2.93 1.16 -3.16
N ILE A 55 -1.71 0.72 -3.52
CA ILE A 55 -0.50 1.56 -3.51
C ILE A 55 -0.67 2.75 -4.47
N VAL A 56 -1.18 2.50 -5.69
CA VAL A 56 -1.48 3.57 -6.66
C VAL A 56 -2.47 4.58 -6.08
N GLY A 57 -3.51 4.11 -5.37
CA GLY A 57 -4.46 4.95 -4.65
C GLY A 57 -3.78 5.84 -3.59
N PHE A 58 -2.84 5.30 -2.81
CA PHE A 58 -2.09 6.09 -1.82
C PHE A 58 -1.13 7.10 -2.44
N ILE A 59 -0.45 6.74 -3.52
CA ILE A 59 0.42 7.66 -4.25
C ILE A 59 -0.40 8.82 -4.81
N LEU A 60 -1.55 8.56 -5.42
CA LEU A 60 -2.47 9.59 -5.91
C LEU A 60 -2.97 10.47 -4.75
N PHE A 61 -3.42 9.87 -3.65
CA PHE A 61 -3.88 10.62 -2.48
C PHE A 61 -2.78 11.50 -1.88
N GLY A 62 -1.56 10.97 -1.72
CA GLY A 62 -0.40 11.71 -1.23
C GLY A 62 0.02 12.83 -2.17
N TYR A 63 0.03 12.58 -3.47
CA TYR A 63 0.36 13.56 -4.51
C TYR A 63 -0.64 14.73 -4.51
N TYR A 64 -1.95 14.45 -4.53
CA TYR A 64 -2.98 15.49 -4.49
C TYR A 64 -3.04 16.22 -3.14
N ALA A 65 -2.74 15.55 -2.03
CA ALA A 65 -2.63 16.20 -0.72
C ALA A 65 -1.41 17.14 -0.64
N TRP A 66 -0.30 16.81 -1.31
CA TRP A 66 0.91 17.65 -1.37
C TRP A 66 0.71 18.88 -2.26
N LYS A 67 0.06 18.71 -3.41
CA LYS A 67 -0.14 19.78 -4.39
C LYS A 67 -1.13 20.86 -3.92
N GLY A 68 -1.81 20.66 -2.80
CA GLY A 68 -2.62 21.69 -2.14
C GLY A 68 -3.95 22.01 -2.84
N GLU A 69 -4.27 21.34 -3.96
CA GLU A 69 -5.47 21.57 -4.77
C GLU A 69 -6.79 21.23 -4.03
N TYR A 70 -6.74 20.48 -2.93
CA TYR A 70 -7.91 20.29 -2.05
C TYR A 70 -8.35 21.56 -1.30
N GLY A 71 -7.55 22.64 -1.32
CA GLY A 71 -7.90 23.97 -0.78
C GLY A 71 -8.39 24.97 -1.83
N ALA A 72 -8.61 24.55 -3.09
CA ALA A 72 -9.13 25.44 -4.14
C ALA A 72 -10.65 25.34 -4.34
N MET A 73 -11.34 24.52 -3.55
CA MET A 73 -12.80 24.34 -3.59
C MET A 73 -13.50 24.85 -2.32
N ASP A 74 -12.82 25.64 -1.47
CA ASP A 74 -13.43 26.32 -0.32
C ASP A 74 -13.52 27.85 -0.46
N SER A 75 -13.56 28.35 -1.71
CA SER A 75 -13.97 29.72 -2.06
C SER A 75 -15.43 29.79 -2.48
#